data_AF-A0A7Y3AI57-F1
#
_entry.id   AF-A0A7Y3AI57-F1
#
_cell.length_a   1.000
_cell.length_b   1.000
_cell.length_c   1.000
_cell.angle_alpha   90.00
_cell.angle_beta   90.00
_cell.angle_gamma   90.00
#
_symmetry.space_group_name_H-M   'P 1'
#
loop_
_entity.id
_entity.type
_entity.pdbx_description
1 polymer ?
#
loop_
_entity_poly.entity_id
_entity_poly.type
_entity_poly.pdbx_seq_one_letter_code
_entity_poly.pdbx_strand_id
1 'polypeptide(L)'
;MTKDDKARKSQVLNINTSLPNLYVDDIRIAIRNDNLATINFFSDTPEGKFEQTRVITHKERMKFFIDSMCKHTGYYPVKQEEEKEEDKKKKK
;
A
#
# COMPACT_ATOMS: atom_id res chain seq x y z
N MET A 1 -9.55 12.24 -27.92
CA MET A 1 -10.23 11.86 -26.66
C MET A 1 -10.12 10.35 -26.53
N THR A 2 -9.10 9.88 -25.82
CA THR A 2 -8.73 8.45 -25.73
C THR A 2 -9.60 7.72 -24.71
N LYS A 3 -10.01 6.50 -25.11
CA LYS A 3 -10.99 5.61 -24.48
C LYS A 3 -10.46 4.87 -23.24
N ASP A 4 -9.85 5.56 -22.28
CA ASP A 4 -9.22 4.90 -21.12
C ASP A 4 -9.87 5.17 -19.75
N ASP A 5 -11.03 5.83 -19.70
CA ASP A 5 -11.87 5.83 -18.49
C ASP A 5 -12.74 4.57 -18.43
N LYS A 6 -12.12 3.39 -18.49
CA LYS A 6 -12.79 2.16 -18.03
C LYS A 6 -12.98 2.29 -16.53
N ALA A 7 -14.22 2.65 -16.16
CA ALA A 7 -14.78 2.63 -14.82
C ALA A 7 -13.99 1.69 -13.88
N ARG A 8 -13.21 2.28 -12.97
CA ARG A 8 -12.60 1.55 -11.86
C ARG A 8 -13.76 0.89 -11.11
N LYS A 9 -13.98 -0.41 -11.36
CA LYS A 9 -14.95 -1.20 -10.61
C LYS A 9 -14.66 -0.91 -9.14
N SER A 10 -15.64 -0.34 -8.44
CA SER A 10 -15.65 -0.25 -6.99
C SER A 10 -15.30 -1.64 -6.47
N GLN A 11 -14.06 -1.84 -6.06
CA GLN A 11 -13.62 -3.11 -5.49
C GLN A 11 -14.31 -3.16 -4.12
N VAL A 12 -15.43 -3.85 -4.05
CA VAL A 12 -16.06 -4.18 -2.79
C VAL A 12 -15.05 -5.04 -2.03
N LEU A 13 -14.47 -4.47 -0.98
CA LEU A 13 -13.57 -5.20 -0.11
C LEU A 13 -14.42 -6.24 0.62
N ASN A 14 -14.11 -7.51 0.43
CA ASN A 14 -14.70 -8.58 1.22
C ASN A 14 -14.10 -8.53 2.62
N ILE A 15 -14.73 -7.76 3.51
CA ILE A 15 -14.30 -7.61 4.89
C ILE A 15 -14.96 -8.72 5.71
N ASN A 16 -14.14 -9.52 6.38
CA ASN A 16 -14.62 -10.45 7.39
C ASN A 16 -14.31 -9.91 8.78
N THR A 17 -15.33 -9.37 9.46
CA THR A 17 -15.21 -8.78 10.80
C THR A 17 -15.09 -9.81 11.93
N SER A 18 -15.25 -11.11 11.64
CA SER A 18 -15.05 -12.17 12.63
C SER A 18 -13.59 -12.59 12.79
N LEU A 19 -12.72 -12.15 11.90
CA LEU A 19 -11.29 -12.43 12.00
C LEU A 19 -10.66 -11.60 13.13
N PRO A 20 -9.78 -12.20 13.96
CA PRO A 20 -9.02 -11.44 14.93
C PRO A 20 -8.18 -10.36 14.25
N ASN A 21 -8.19 -9.15 14.81
CA ASN A 21 -7.29 -8.09 14.37
C ASN A 21 -5.85 -8.45 14.77
N LEU A 22 -4.95 -8.38 13.79
CA LEU A 22 -3.52 -8.53 14.02
C LEU A 22 -2.91 -7.15 14.29
N TYR A 23 -2.40 -6.95 15.52
CA TYR A 23 -1.65 -5.76 15.88
C TYR A 23 -0.15 -6.04 15.76
N VAL A 24 0.55 -5.17 15.04
CA VAL A 24 1.96 -5.32 14.67
C VAL A 24 2.66 -3.98 14.84
N ASP A 25 3.93 -4.04 15.19
CA ASP A 25 4.75 -2.85 15.45
C ASP A 25 5.58 -2.46 14.22
N ASP A 26 5.99 -3.46 13.43
CA ASP A 26 6.91 -3.28 12.31
C ASP A 26 6.42 -4.05 11.08
N ILE A 27 6.46 -3.38 9.92
CA ILE A 27 6.16 -3.97 8.61
C ILE A 27 7.41 -3.85 7.75
N ARG A 28 7.96 -4.99 7.35
CA ARG A 28 9.14 -5.05 6.47
C ARG A 28 8.73 -5.50 5.08
N ILE A 29 9.19 -4.75 4.08
CA ILE A 29 8.91 -5.06 2.69
C ILE A 29 10.23 -5.32 1.98
N ALA A 30 10.34 -6.49 1.35
CA ALA A 30 11.47 -6.87 0.52
C ALA A 30 11.01 -7.06 -0.93
N ILE A 31 11.63 -6.35 -1.86
CA ILE A 31 11.38 -6.49 -3.30
C ILE A 31 12.52 -7.31 -3.89
N ARG A 32 12.18 -8.38 -4.60
CA ARG A 32 13.13 -9.25 -5.29
C ARG A 32 13.21 -8.89 -6.77
N ASN A 33 14.29 -9.33 -7.43
CA ASN A 33 14.52 -9.08 -8.86
C ASN A 33 13.66 -9.95 -9.78
N ASP A 34 12.99 -10.98 -9.23
CA ASP A 34 12.10 -11.92 -9.95
C ASP A 34 10.62 -11.48 -9.95
N ASN A 35 10.38 -10.19 -9.72
CA ASN A 35 9.04 -9.58 -9.64
C ASN A 35 8.17 -10.07 -8.47
N LEU A 36 8.77 -10.75 -7.48
CA LEU A 36 8.13 -11.07 -6.21
C LEU A 36 8.46 -10.03 -5.15
N ALA A 37 7.54 -9.84 -4.23
CA ALA A 37 7.68 -9.02 -3.05
C ALA A 37 7.21 -9.81 -1.82
N THR A 38 7.92 -9.63 -0.71
CA THR A 38 7.56 -10.21 0.58
C THR A 38 7.19 -9.07 1.53
N ILE A 39 6.06 -9.22 2.23
CA ILE A 39 5.74 -8.43 3.42
C ILE A 39 5.90 -9.33 4.64
N ASN A 40 6.61 -8.84 5.64
CA ASN A 40 6.73 -9.47 6.93
C ASN A 40 6.16 -8.53 7.99
N PHE A 41 5.25 -9.06 8.81
CA PHE A 41 4.65 -8.37 9.93
C PHE A 41 5.31 -8.84 11.22
N PHE A 42 5.83 -7.91 12.02
CA PHE A 42 6.54 -8.19 13.25
C PHE A 42 5.88 -7.52 14.45
N SER A 43 5.99 -8.18 15.59
CA SER A 43 5.72 -7.59 16.91
C SER A 43 6.99 -7.55 17.73
N ASP A 44 7.19 -6.45 18.44
CA ASP A 44 8.30 -6.24 19.35
C ASP A 44 7.84 -6.59 20.78
N THR A 45 8.54 -7.53 21.40
CA THR A 45 8.30 -7.94 22.79
C THR A 45 9.58 -7.75 23.60
N PRO A 46 9.52 -7.80 24.94
CA PRO A 46 10.73 -7.75 25.77
C PRO A 46 11.77 -8.84 25.45
N GLU A 47 11.33 -9.97 24.90
CA GLU A 47 12.18 -11.10 24.52
C GLU A 47 12.80 -10.93 23.13
N GLY A 48 12.31 -9.98 22.34
CA GLY A 48 12.78 -9.70 20.98
C GLY A 48 11.66 -9.52 19.98
N LYS A 49 12.03 -9.57 18.69
CA LYS A 49 11.12 -9.38 17.56
C LYS A 49 10.58 -10.73 17.08
N PHE A 50 9.26 -10.84 17.00
CA PHE A 50 8.58 -12.05 16.53
C PHE A 50 7.87 -11.79 15.21
N GLU A 51 8.10 -12.66 14.22
CA GLU A 51 7.38 -12.60 12.95
C GLU A 51 5.98 -13.19 13.13
N GLN A 52 4.95 -12.36 12.97
CA GLN A 52 3.55 -12.77 13.08
C GLN A 52 3.05 -13.41 11.79
N THR A 53 3.40 -12.83 10.65
CA THR A 53 2.88 -13.25 9.35
C THR A 53 3.84 -12.84 8.25
N ARG A 54 3.92 -13.71 7.23
CA ARG A 54 4.65 -13.45 5.99
C ARG A 54 3.73 -13.65 4.80
N VAL A 55 3.70 -12.65 3.93
CA VAL A 55 2.93 -12.70 2.68
C VAL A 55 3.90 -12.55 1.51
N ILE A 56 3.80 -13.44 0.54
CA ILE A 56 4.56 -13.35 -0.73
C ILE A 56 3.55 -13.05 -1.83
N THR A 57 3.84 -12.03 -2.64
CA THR A 57 2.97 -11.60 -3.74
C THR A 57 3.81 -10.96 -4.85
N HIS A 58 3.16 -10.54 -5.94
CA HIS A 58 3.83 -9.82 -7.02
C HIS A 58 4.09 -8.36 -6.64
N LYS A 59 5.19 -7.80 -7.17
CA LYS A 59 5.60 -6.42 -6.94
C LYS A 59 4.52 -5.40 -7.30
N GLU A 60 3.75 -5.61 -8.36
CA GLU A 60 2.69 -4.68 -8.79
C GLU A 60 1.54 -4.63 -7.77
N ARG A 61 1.18 -5.79 -7.19
CA ARG A 61 0.17 -5.87 -6.14
C ARG A 61 0.67 -5.20 -4.85
N MET A 62 1.95 -5.35 -4.55
CA MET A 62 2.60 -4.67 -3.43
C MET A 62 2.49 -3.15 -3.54
N LYS A 63 2.79 -2.61 -4.73
CA LYS A 63 2.70 -1.17 -4.98
C LYS A 63 1.30 -0.64 -4.69
N PHE A 64 0.27 -1.32 -5.18
CA PHE A 64 -1.12 -0.95 -4.92
C PHE A 64 -1.49 -1.00 -3.43
N PHE A 65 -1.00 -2.01 -2.70
CA PHE A 65 -1.19 -2.11 -1.26
C PHE A 65 -0.56 -0.93 -0.52
N ILE A 66 0.70 -0.60 -0.82
CA ILE A 66 1.41 0.54 -0.21
C ILE A 66 0.71 1.85 -0.54
N ASP A 67 0.34 2.08 -1.80
CA ASP A 67 -0.39 3.29 -2.21
C ASP A 67 -1.71 3.43 -1.44
N SER A 68 -2.46 2.34 -1.28
CA SER A 68 -3.70 2.34 -0.51
C SER A 68 -3.43 2.64 0.96
N MET A 69 -2.41 2.03 1.57
CA MET A 69 -2.03 2.27 2.95
C MET A 69 -1.66 3.74 3.18
N CYS A 70 -0.74 4.27 2.37
CA CYS A 70 -0.28 5.66 2.44
C CYS A 70 -1.42 6.67 2.28
N LYS A 71 -2.37 6.40 1.37
CA LYS A 71 -3.56 7.24 1.19
C LYS A 71 -4.45 7.28 2.44
N HIS A 72 -4.60 6.17 3.16
CA HIS A 72 -5.46 6.10 4.34
C HIS A 72 -4.74 6.60 5.61
N THR A 73 -3.42 6.47 5.69
CA THR A 73 -2.63 7.00 6.81
C THR A 73 -2.27 8.47 6.65
N GLY A 74 -2.49 9.05 5.47
CA GLY A 74 -2.08 10.42 5.14
C GLY A 74 -0.56 10.58 5.05
N TYR A 75 0.18 9.47 4.97
CA TYR A 75 1.64 9.47 4.97
C TYR A 75 2.17 8.76 3.72
N TYR A 76 2.77 9.53 2.81
CA TYR A 76 3.60 9.00 1.74
C TYR A 76 5.08 9.21 2.09
N PRO A 77 5.92 8.15 2.05
CA PRO A 77 7.36 8.26 2.36
C PRO A 77 8.14 9.10 1.35
N VAL A 78 7.54 9.41 0.20
CA VAL A 78 8.07 10.37 -0.78
C VAL A 78 7.10 11.53 -0.82
N LYS A 79 7.58 12.76 -0.64
CA LYS A 79 6.81 13.98 -0.92
C LYS A 79 6.33 13.86 -2.36
N GLN A 80 5.04 13.64 -2.57
CA GLN A 80 4.46 13.83 -3.90
C GLN A 80 4.68 15.30 -4.20
N GLU A 81 5.46 15.62 -5.24
CA GLU A 81 5.48 16.98 -5.77
C GLU A 81 4.05 17.26 -6.18
N GLU A 82 3.34 18.04 -5.36
CA GLU A 82 1.98 18.47 -5.64
C GLU A 82 1.98 19.04 -7.06
N GLU A 83 1.13 18.46 -7.91
CA GLU A 83 0.88 18.92 -9.28
C GLU A 83 0.48 20.40 -9.25
N LYS A 84 1.47 21.30 -9.35
CA LYS A 84 1.27 22.70 -9.70
C LYS A 84 0.93 22.85 -11.20
N GLU A 85 0.07 22.00 -11.74
CA GLU A 85 -0.40 22.09 -13.12
C GLU A 85 -1.86 22.53 -13.27
N GLU A 86 -2.70 22.47 -12.22
CA GLU A 86 -4.10 22.90 -12.36
C GLU A 86 -4.29 24.44 -12.34
N ASP A 87 -3.38 25.21 -11.74
CA ASP A 87 -3.53 26.68 -11.66
C ASP A 87 -2.96 27.46 -12.86
N LYS A 88 -2.17 26.84 -13.75
CA LYS A 88 -1.61 27.54 -14.93
C LYS A 88 -2.49 27.46 -16.18
N LYS A 89 -3.50 26.58 -16.24
CA LYS A 89 -4.41 26.46 -17.39
C LYS A 89 -5.65 27.38 -17.32
N LYS A 90 -5.91 28.06 -16.19
CA LYS A 90 -7.00 29.07 -16.08
C LYS A 90 -6.55 30.51 -16.35
N LYS A 91 -5.29 30.76 -16.71
CA LYS A 91 -4.72 32.10 -16.93
C LYS A 91 -3.99 32.31 -18.27
N LYS A 92 -4.25 31.47 -19.27
CA LYS A 92 -3.75 31.71 -20.63
C LYS A 92 -4.89 31.72 -21.63
#